data_AF-A0A392MIW3-F1
#
_entry.id   AF-A0A392MIW3-F1
#
_cell.length_a   1.000
_cell.length_b   1.000
_cell.length_c   1.000
_cell.angle_alpha   90.00
_cell.angle_beta   90.00
_cell.angle_gamma   90.00
#
_symmetry.space_group_name_H-M   'P 1'
#
loop_
_entity.id
_entity.type
_entity.pdbx_description
1 polymer ?
#
loop_
_entity_poly.entity_id
_entity_poly.type
_entity_poly.pdbx_seq_one_letter_code
_entity_poly.pdbx_strand_id
1 'polypeptide(L)'
;MATTSTNDKKIKPFLFPNAHSTLLPDPYKFFSPNLLSAPRPTNSFFQNLVLKNGDQPEYFHPYLIKSSKSSLSVSYPSRFLNSKLNNGQVWILYASSPIRLSYGVSEVISEPFSDIIRIALLPDSDTKNEAVLDRYSSCYPVSGNAVFTRPFCIEYKWEKKGS
;
A
#
# COMPACT_ATOMS: atom_id res chain seq x y z
N MET A 1 14.20 51.90 -17.66
CA MET A 1 13.14 50.95 -17.27
C MET A 1 13.22 49.77 -18.22
N ALA A 2 13.66 48.61 -17.76
CA ALA A 2 13.71 47.39 -18.55
C ALA A 2 12.72 46.40 -17.94
N THR A 3 11.67 46.09 -18.67
CA THR A 3 10.66 45.10 -18.32
C THR A 3 11.14 43.71 -18.73
N THR A 4 11.55 42.89 -17.77
CA THR A 4 11.82 41.46 -17.97
C THR A 4 10.50 40.69 -18.03
N SER A 5 10.12 40.28 -19.24
CA SER A 5 9.04 39.32 -19.48
C SER A 5 9.50 37.91 -19.09
N THR A 6 8.92 37.36 -18.02
CA THR A 6 9.08 35.95 -17.64
C THR A 6 8.24 35.10 -18.58
N ASN A 7 8.94 34.40 -19.48
CA ASN A 7 8.35 33.52 -20.47
C ASN A 7 7.96 32.19 -19.79
N ASP A 8 6.81 32.16 -19.12
CA ASP A 8 6.21 30.96 -18.55
C ASP A 8 5.82 29.99 -19.68
N LYS A 9 6.78 29.15 -20.08
CA LYS A 9 6.51 27.99 -20.93
C LYS A 9 5.57 27.06 -20.17
N LYS A 10 4.26 27.16 -20.43
CA LYS A 10 3.28 26.14 -20.04
C LYS A 10 3.75 24.77 -20.54
N ILE A 11 4.24 23.95 -19.62
CA ILE A 11 4.64 22.57 -19.89
C ILE A 11 3.36 21.84 -20.32
N LYS A 12 3.28 21.42 -21.59
CA LYS A 12 2.20 20.53 -22.02
C LYS A 12 2.42 19.18 -21.33
N PRO A 13 1.41 18.63 -20.64
CA PRO A 13 1.55 17.33 -20.00
C PRO A 13 1.85 16.26 -21.04
N PHE A 14 2.79 15.38 -20.73
CA PHE A 14 3.10 14.21 -21.56
C PHE A 14 1.88 13.29 -21.57
N LEU A 15 1.32 13.03 -22.75
CA LEU A 15 0.18 12.14 -22.94
C LEU A 15 0.67 10.82 -23.52
N PHE A 16 0.39 9.72 -22.84
CA PHE A 16 0.58 8.40 -23.41
C PHE A 16 -0.44 8.15 -24.52
N PRO A 17 -0.08 7.42 -25.60
CA PRO A 17 -1.03 7.02 -26.63
C PRO A 17 -2.14 6.16 -26.03
N ASN A 18 -3.38 6.38 -26.47
CA ASN A 18 -4.52 5.58 -26.04
C ASN A 18 -4.37 4.16 -26.62
N ALA A 19 -4.39 3.15 -25.75
CA ALA A 19 -4.38 1.74 -26.11
C ALA A 19 -5.63 1.06 -25.55
N HIS A 20 -6.40 0.42 -26.43
CA HIS A 20 -7.52 -0.44 -26.03
C HIS A 20 -6.98 -1.86 -25.74
N SER A 21 -6.90 -2.22 -24.45
CA SER A 21 -6.55 -3.58 -24.04
C SER A 21 -7.79 -4.47 -24.05
N THR A 22 -7.71 -5.61 -24.73
CA THR A 22 -8.75 -6.65 -24.75
C THR A 22 -8.56 -7.72 -23.68
N LEU A 23 -7.42 -7.69 -22.96
CA LEU A 23 -6.98 -8.77 -22.08
C LEU A 23 -7.37 -8.60 -20.61
N LEU A 24 -7.67 -7.38 -20.18
CA LEU A 24 -7.98 -7.07 -18.79
C LEU A 24 -9.46 -6.68 -18.66
N PRO A 25 -10.24 -7.36 -17.79
CA PRO A 25 -11.59 -6.92 -17.48
C PRO A 25 -11.55 -5.53 -16.86
N ASP A 26 -12.58 -4.72 -17.09
CA ASP A 26 -12.59 -3.35 -16.62
C ASP A 26 -12.66 -3.28 -15.07
N PRO A 27 -11.70 -2.61 -14.40
CA PRO A 27 -11.59 -2.57 -12.93
C PRO A 27 -12.69 -1.76 -12.22
N TYR A 28 -13.77 -1.35 -12.89
CA TYR A 28 -14.86 -0.50 -12.34
C TYR A 28 -15.34 -0.87 -10.94
N LYS A 29 -15.28 -2.15 -10.56
CA LYS A 29 -15.79 -2.63 -9.26
C LYS A 29 -14.97 -2.12 -8.06
N PHE A 30 -13.69 -1.80 -8.25
CA PHE A 30 -12.77 -1.51 -7.14
C PHE A 30 -12.30 -0.05 -7.10
N PHE A 31 -12.48 0.70 -8.18
CA PHE A 31 -12.11 2.10 -8.24
C PHE A 31 -13.26 3.01 -7.83
N SER A 32 -12.94 4.01 -7.00
CA SER A 32 -13.87 5.10 -6.69
C SER A 32 -14.16 5.93 -7.96
N PRO A 33 -15.32 6.61 -8.05
CA PRO A 33 -15.73 7.32 -9.27
C PRO A 33 -14.70 8.29 -9.83
N ASN A 34 -13.93 8.97 -8.96
CA ASN A 34 -12.87 9.89 -9.36
C ASN A 34 -11.70 9.21 -10.10
N LEU A 35 -11.47 7.92 -9.88
CA LEU A 35 -10.41 7.13 -10.53
C LEU A 35 -10.86 6.47 -11.85
N LEU A 36 -12.14 6.59 -12.22
CA LEU A 36 -12.67 6.01 -13.46
C LEU A 36 -12.43 6.89 -14.69
N SER A 37 -12.11 8.17 -14.48
CA SER A 37 -11.75 9.12 -15.53
C SER A 37 -10.38 8.78 -16.15
N ALA A 38 -10.22 9.03 -17.45
CA ALA A 38 -8.95 8.82 -18.13
C ALA A 38 -7.95 9.97 -17.82
N PRO A 39 -6.63 9.70 -17.75
CA PRO A 39 -5.98 8.39 -17.89
C PRO A 39 -6.02 7.58 -16.59
N ARG A 40 -6.36 6.28 -16.70
CA ARG A 40 -6.46 5.38 -15.54
C ARG A 40 -5.08 4.87 -15.09
N PRO A 41 -4.84 4.69 -13.79
CA PRO A 41 -3.60 4.08 -13.31
C PRO A 41 -3.54 2.63 -13.81
N THR A 42 -2.50 2.32 -14.58
CA THR A 42 -2.18 0.96 -15.04
C THR A 42 -0.72 0.68 -14.73
N ASN A 43 -0.30 -0.60 -14.70
CA ASN A 43 1.06 -1.02 -14.35
C ASN A 43 1.51 -0.48 -12.98
N SER A 44 0.57 -0.41 -12.04
CA SER A 44 0.81 0.10 -10.68
C SER A 44 1.08 -1.06 -9.71
N PHE A 45 1.76 -0.78 -8.60
CA PHE A 45 2.10 -1.76 -7.56
C PHE A 45 0.89 -2.37 -6.81
N PHE A 46 -0.33 -1.89 -7.10
CA PHE A 46 -1.59 -2.41 -6.58
C PHE A 46 -2.47 -3.04 -7.66
N GLN A 47 -1.94 -3.26 -8.86
CA GLN A 47 -2.73 -3.69 -10.02
C GLN A 47 -3.48 -4.99 -9.74
N ASN A 48 -2.90 -5.95 -9.03
CA ASN A 48 -3.56 -7.24 -8.78
C ASN A 48 -4.79 -7.11 -7.87
N LEU A 49 -4.89 -6.04 -7.07
CA LEU A 49 -6.06 -5.77 -6.24
C LEU A 49 -7.30 -5.39 -7.05
N VAL A 50 -7.12 -4.95 -8.30
CA VAL A 50 -8.23 -4.52 -9.17
C VAL A 50 -8.47 -5.45 -10.35
N LEU A 51 -7.72 -6.54 -10.45
CA LEU A 51 -7.89 -7.56 -11.49
C LEU A 51 -8.87 -8.67 -11.05
N LYS A 52 -9.66 -9.17 -12.00
CA LYS A 52 -10.63 -10.26 -11.78
C LYS A 52 -11.57 -9.95 -10.60
N ASN A 53 -11.46 -10.69 -9.48
CA ASN A 53 -12.26 -10.51 -8.27
C ASN A 53 -11.49 -9.76 -7.16
N GLY A 54 -10.34 -9.17 -7.46
CA GLY A 54 -9.48 -8.50 -6.46
C GLY A 54 -8.83 -9.47 -5.47
N ASP A 55 -8.77 -10.76 -5.82
CA ASP A 55 -8.33 -11.87 -4.96
C ASP A 55 -6.96 -12.41 -5.36
N GLN A 56 -6.27 -11.72 -6.27
CA GLN A 56 -4.92 -12.08 -6.70
C GLN A 56 -3.89 -11.60 -5.66
N PRO A 57 -2.84 -12.38 -5.37
CA PRO A 57 -1.76 -11.94 -4.49
C PRO A 57 -1.06 -10.69 -5.05
N GLU A 58 -0.79 -9.72 -4.18
CA GLU A 58 -0.07 -8.49 -4.50
C GLU A 58 1.13 -8.33 -3.57
N TYR A 59 2.29 -7.96 -4.12
CA TYR A 59 3.52 -7.85 -3.36
C TYR A 59 3.78 -6.38 -2.99
N PHE A 60 3.43 -6.02 -1.76
CA PHE A 60 3.80 -4.74 -1.16
C PHE A 60 5.02 -4.97 -0.29
N HIS A 61 6.21 -4.76 -0.87
CA HIS A 61 7.46 -5.07 -0.19
C HIS A 61 7.48 -4.57 1.27
N PRO A 62 7.81 -5.45 2.24
CA PRO A 62 8.30 -6.82 2.07
C PRO A 62 7.21 -7.92 2.08
N TYR A 63 5.94 -7.55 2.11
CA TYR A 63 4.81 -8.44 2.36
C TYR A 63 4.10 -8.89 1.09
N LEU A 64 3.58 -10.11 1.12
CA LEU A 64 2.59 -10.58 0.15
C LEU A 64 1.20 -10.47 0.79
N ILE A 65 0.31 -9.73 0.14
CA ILE A 65 -1.05 -9.47 0.59
C ILE A 65 -2.03 -10.12 -0.39
N LYS A 66 -3.05 -10.80 0.15
CA LYS A 66 -4.12 -11.40 -0.65
C LYS A 66 -5.47 -11.18 0.01
N SER A 67 -6.40 -10.59 -0.72
CA SER A 67 -7.79 -10.47 -0.28
C SER A 67 -8.59 -11.74 -0.61
N SER A 68 -9.60 -12.02 0.19
CA SER A 68 -10.64 -13.02 -0.06
C SER A 68 -12.01 -12.41 0.25
N LYS A 69 -13.10 -13.18 0.10
CA LYS A 69 -14.47 -12.69 0.33
C LYS A 69 -14.67 -12.06 1.73
N SER A 70 -13.99 -12.57 2.75
CA SER A 70 -14.17 -12.14 4.14
C SER A 70 -12.88 -12.21 4.96
N SER A 71 -11.72 -12.32 4.33
CA SER A 71 -10.43 -12.36 5.03
C SER A 71 -9.34 -11.69 4.23
N LEU A 72 -8.31 -11.23 4.95
CA LEU A 72 -7.08 -10.70 4.39
C LEU A 72 -5.93 -11.60 4.84
N SER A 73 -5.20 -12.17 3.89
CA SER A 73 -3.97 -12.92 4.18
C SER A 73 -2.76 -12.02 3.99
N VAL A 74 -1.92 -11.93 5.01
CA VAL A 74 -0.64 -11.22 4.97
C VAL A 74 0.46 -12.21 5.29
N SER A 75 1.50 -12.25 4.45
CA SER A 75 2.66 -13.09 4.73
C SER A 75 3.96 -12.36 4.41
N TYR A 76 5.02 -12.72 5.13
CA TYR A 76 6.39 -12.31 4.83
C TYR A 76 7.09 -13.49 4.13
N PRO A 77 7.20 -13.48 2.79
CA PRO A 77 7.79 -14.61 2.08
C PRO A 77 9.27 -14.76 2.46
N SER A 78 9.63 -15.94 2.97
CA SER A 78 11.03 -16.31 3.16
C SER A 78 11.73 -16.40 1.80
N ARG A 79 12.91 -15.78 1.67
CA ARG A 79 13.77 -15.94 0.49
C ARG A 79 14.49 -17.30 0.45
N PHE A 80 14.37 -18.09 1.52
CA PHE A 80 14.96 -19.42 1.64
C PHE A 80 13.87 -20.49 1.71
N LEU A 81 13.92 -21.45 0.80
CA LEU A 81 13.07 -22.64 0.79
C LEU A 81 13.63 -23.68 1.78
N ASN A 82 13.45 -23.43 3.08
CA ASN A 82 13.55 -24.46 4.11
C ASN A 82 12.29 -24.35 4.98
N SER A 83 11.37 -25.27 4.77
CA SER A 83 10.07 -25.33 5.43
C SER A 83 10.22 -25.64 6.92
N LYS A 84 10.00 -24.63 7.76
CA LYS A 84 9.34 -24.78 9.08
C LYS A 84 8.38 -23.61 9.27
N LEU A 85 7.08 -23.91 9.22
CA LEU A 85 5.99 -23.00 9.53
C LEU A 85 5.97 -22.76 11.05
N ASN A 86 6.77 -21.80 11.49
CA ASN A 86 6.60 -20.91 12.66
C ASN A 86 7.84 -20.01 12.64
N ASN A 87 7.86 -19.01 11.77
CA ASN A 87 9.07 -18.27 11.36
C ASN A 87 9.68 -17.35 12.45
N GLY A 88 9.27 -17.53 13.71
CA GLY A 88 9.76 -16.75 14.87
C GLY A 88 9.37 -15.28 14.82
N GLN A 89 8.50 -14.87 13.90
CA GLN A 89 8.13 -13.47 13.72
C GLN A 89 7.01 -13.06 14.66
N VAL A 90 7.15 -11.86 15.22
CA VAL A 90 6.10 -11.20 16.01
C VAL A 90 5.48 -10.11 15.13
N TRP A 91 4.15 -10.07 15.10
CA TRP A 91 3.39 -9.07 14.36
C TRP A 91 2.53 -8.27 15.33
N ILE A 92 2.49 -6.95 15.14
CA ILE A 92 1.67 -6.05 15.92
C ILE A 92 0.52 -5.57 15.05
N LEU A 93 -0.70 -5.65 15.58
CA LEU A 93 -1.92 -5.16 14.96
C LEU A 93 -2.43 -3.94 15.73
N TYR A 94 -2.55 -2.81 15.05
CA TYR A 94 -3.18 -1.61 15.56
C TYR A 94 -4.53 -1.42 14.90
N ALA A 95 -5.55 -1.18 15.70
CA ALA A 95 -6.88 -0.83 15.21
C ALA A 95 -7.27 0.55 15.72
N SER A 96 -7.86 1.36 14.84
CA SER A 96 -8.34 2.71 15.19
C SER A 96 -9.58 2.71 16.10
N SER A 97 -10.28 1.58 16.17
CA SER A 97 -11.42 1.33 17.05
C SER A 97 -11.25 -0.03 17.74
N PRO A 98 -11.85 -0.26 18.93
CA PRO A 98 -11.80 -1.55 19.58
C PRO A 98 -12.23 -2.69 18.65
N ILE A 99 -11.39 -3.72 18.53
CA ILE A 99 -11.63 -4.89 17.69
C ILE A 99 -11.53 -6.15 18.53
N ARG A 100 -12.50 -7.05 18.38
CA ARG A 100 -12.46 -8.39 19.00
C ARG A 100 -11.81 -9.35 18.03
N LEU A 101 -10.73 -9.99 18.47
CA LEU A 101 -9.98 -10.96 17.68
C LEU A 101 -10.09 -12.33 18.33
N SER A 102 -10.34 -13.34 17.50
CA SER A 102 -10.16 -14.76 17.84
C SER A 102 -8.95 -15.31 17.10
N TYR A 103 -8.17 -16.14 17.80
CA TYR A 103 -6.90 -16.66 17.30
C TYR A 103 -7.04 -18.16 17.02
N GLY A 104 -6.81 -18.54 15.77
CA GLY A 104 -6.56 -19.91 15.35
C GLY A 104 -5.06 -20.21 15.31
N VAL A 105 -4.68 -21.39 14.81
CA VAL A 105 -3.27 -21.80 14.71
C VAL A 105 -2.51 -21.01 13.64
N SER A 106 -3.19 -20.60 12.57
CA SER A 106 -2.59 -19.91 11.41
C SER A 106 -3.45 -18.75 10.91
N GLU A 107 -4.45 -18.35 11.69
CA GLU A 107 -5.42 -17.33 11.31
C GLU A 107 -5.81 -16.48 12.50
N VAL A 108 -6.08 -15.20 12.23
CA VAL A 108 -6.67 -14.27 13.17
C VAL A 108 -7.98 -13.80 12.53
N ILE A 109 -9.09 -14.00 13.24
CA ILE A 109 -10.43 -13.69 12.74
C ILE A 109 -10.99 -12.56 13.60
N SER A 110 -11.70 -11.64 12.96
CA SER A 110 -12.46 -10.60 13.64
C SER A 110 -13.95 -10.73 13.32
N GLU A 111 -14.78 -10.15 14.18
CA GLU A 111 -16.14 -9.77 13.80
C GLU A 111 -16.10 -8.69 12.69
N PRO A 112 -17.24 -8.38 12.02
CA PRO A 112 -17.30 -7.30 11.04
C PRO A 112 -16.70 -6.00 11.59
N PHE A 113 -15.73 -5.44 10.86
CA PHE A 113 -15.00 -4.24 11.23
C PHE A 113 -15.01 -3.26 10.05
N SER A 114 -15.13 -1.96 10.31
CA SER A 114 -15.27 -0.94 9.26
C SER A 114 -14.45 0.32 9.54
N ASP A 115 -13.25 0.11 10.08
CA ASP A 115 -12.30 1.16 10.45
C ASP A 115 -10.88 0.80 9.96
N ILE A 116 -9.86 1.53 10.39
CA ILE A 116 -8.47 1.32 9.96
C ILE A 116 -7.81 0.23 10.82
N ILE A 117 -7.20 -0.75 10.15
CA ILE A 117 -6.26 -1.72 10.72
C ILE A 117 -4.87 -1.47 10.13
N ARG A 118 -3.84 -1.46 10.98
CA ARG A 118 -2.44 -1.44 10.57
C ARG A 118 -1.72 -2.65 11.14
N ILE A 119 -0.92 -3.30 10.31
CA ILE A 119 -0.15 -4.49 10.67
C ILE A 119 1.32 -4.18 10.46
N ALA A 120 2.15 -4.43 11.47
CA ALA A 120 3.59 -4.23 11.41
C ALA A 120 4.32 -5.48 11.90
N LEU A 121 5.40 -5.86 11.21
CA LEU A 121 6.34 -6.86 11.71
C LEU A 121 7.23 -6.22 12.77
N LEU A 122 7.39 -6.87 13.92
CA LEU A 122 8.35 -6.49 14.96
C LEU A 122 9.67 -7.25 14.73
N PRO A 123 10.75 -6.57 14.32
CA PRO A 123 12.04 -7.21 14.11
C PRO A 123 12.66 -7.64 15.44
N ASP A 124 13.14 -8.89 15.48
CA ASP A 124 13.94 -9.48 16.58
C ASP A 124 13.30 -9.42 17.98
N SER A 125 11.98 -9.17 18.06
CA SER A 125 11.24 -8.97 19.31
C SER A 125 11.86 -7.92 20.24
N ASP A 126 12.57 -6.92 19.67
CA ASP A 126 13.24 -5.87 20.44
C ASP A 126 12.22 -4.83 20.93
N THR A 127 12.08 -4.71 22.24
CA THR A 127 11.26 -3.70 22.94
C THR A 127 11.51 -2.26 22.47
N LYS A 128 12.69 -1.92 21.96
CA LYS A 128 12.98 -0.60 21.39
C LYS A 128 12.25 -0.38 20.07
N ASN A 129 12.18 -1.41 19.22
CA ASN A 129 11.47 -1.35 17.96
C ASN A 129 9.96 -1.29 18.20
N GLU A 130 9.47 -2.03 19.20
CA GLU A 130 8.07 -1.98 19.64
C GLU A 130 7.67 -0.56 20.06
N ALA A 131 8.44 0.07 20.95
CA ALA A 131 8.17 1.44 21.39
C ALA A 131 8.16 2.47 20.24
N VAL A 132 9.00 2.26 19.20
CA VAL A 132 8.99 3.10 17.99
C VAL A 132 7.73 2.86 17.17
N LEU A 133 7.33 1.60 16.96
CA LEU A 133 6.12 1.25 16.21
C LEU A 133 4.86 1.78 16.92
N ASP A 134 4.78 1.63 18.24
CA ASP A 134 3.68 2.13 19.06
C ASP A 134 3.55 3.65 18.94
N ARG A 135 4.68 4.36 19.06
CA ARG A 135 4.73 5.83 19.01
C ARG A 135 4.18 6.40 17.70
N TYR A 136 4.35 5.69 16.57
CA TYR A 136 3.92 6.14 15.24
C TYR A 136 2.71 5.35 14.71
N SER A 137 2.05 4.56 15.54
CA SER A 137 0.91 3.71 15.19
C SER A 137 -0.34 4.50 14.74
N SER A 138 -0.47 5.76 15.15
CA SER A 138 -1.53 6.69 14.73
C SER A 138 -1.31 7.30 13.34
N CYS A 139 -0.09 7.29 12.81
CA CYS A 139 0.26 8.02 11.60
C CYS A 139 0.61 7.09 10.42
N TYR A 140 -0.10 7.22 9.30
CA TYR A 140 0.09 6.41 8.10
C TYR A 140 0.10 7.24 6.81
N PRO A 141 0.91 6.85 5.81
CA PRO A 141 0.95 7.55 4.51
C PRO A 141 -0.34 7.27 3.71
N VAL A 142 -0.79 8.28 2.96
CA VAL A 142 -1.97 8.18 2.08
C VAL A 142 -1.62 8.40 0.61
N SER A 143 -0.55 9.15 0.34
CA SER A 143 -0.01 9.37 -0.99
C SER A 143 1.47 9.75 -0.89
N GLY A 144 2.19 9.76 -2.00
CA GLY A 144 3.53 10.32 -2.02
C GLY A 144 4.12 10.47 -3.41
N ASN A 145 5.13 11.31 -3.51
CA ASN A 145 5.89 11.57 -4.71
C ASN A 145 7.39 11.46 -4.44
N ALA A 146 8.11 10.89 -5.39
CA ALA A 146 9.56 10.82 -5.38
C ALA A 146 10.11 11.80 -6.41
N VAL A 147 11.03 12.67 -6.00
CA VAL A 147 11.63 13.69 -6.88
C VAL A 147 13.14 13.59 -6.80
N PHE A 148 13.80 13.55 -7.96
CA PHE A 148 15.24 13.73 -8.04
C PHE A 148 15.55 15.21 -7.86
N THR A 149 16.05 15.59 -6.69
CA THR A 149 16.37 17.00 -6.40
C THR A 149 17.80 17.37 -6.79
N ARG A 150 18.69 16.38 -6.84
CA ARG A 150 20.09 16.50 -7.27
C ARG A 150 20.62 15.13 -7.72
N PRO A 151 21.77 15.05 -8.41
CA PRO A 151 22.32 13.79 -8.91
C PRO A 151 22.38 12.72 -7.81
N PHE A 152 21.84 11.54 -8.10
CA PHE A 152 21.79 10.38 -7.19
C PHE A 152 21.06 10.61 -5.86
N CYS A 153 20.19 11.62 -5.77
CA CYS A 153 19.43 11.92 -4.57
C CYS A 153 17.93 11.94 -4.89
N ILE A 154 17.19 11.00 -4.30
CA ILE A 154 15.74 10.94 -4.35
C ILE A 154 15.19 11.50 -3.05
N GLU A 155 14.33 12.51 -3.15
CA GLU A 155 13.53 13.00 -2.04
C GLU A 155 12.13 12.38 -2.13
N TYR A 156 11.68 11.76 -1.05
CA TYR A 156 10.32 11.26 -0.92
C TYR A 156 9.48 12.26 -0.14
N LYS A 157 8.41 12.75 -0.75
CA LYS A 157 7.41 13.59 -0.10
C LYS A 157 6.17 12.75 0.10
N TRP A 158 5.80 12.51 1.34
CA TRP A 158 4.63 11.71 1.71
C TRP A 158 3.54 12.62 2.27
N GLU A 159 2.31 12.46 1.79
CA GLU A 159 1.13 12.93 2.51
C GLU A 159 0.75 11.86 3.53
N LYS A 160 0.40 12.29 4.74
CA LYS A 160 0.08 11.38 5.85
C LYS A 160 -1.24 11.76 6.50
N LYS A 161 -1.91 10.78 7.10
CA LYS A 161 -3.06 10.99 7.98
C LYS A 161 -2.72 10.52 9.39
N GLY A 162 -3.26 11.22 10.39
CA GLY A 162 -2.96 11.01 11.79
C GLY A 162 -1.80 11.86 12.30
N SER A 163 -1.62 11.84 13.62
CA SER A 163 -0.56 12.56 14.35
C SER A 163 0.68 11.69 14.47
#